data_AF-A0A3B6QAG5-F1
#
_entry.id   AF-A0A3B6QAG5-F1
#
_cell.length_a   1.000
_cell.length_b   1.000
_cell.length_c   1.000
_cell.angle_alpha   90.00
_cell.angle_beta   90.00
_cell.angle_gamma   90.00
#
_symmetry.space_group_name_H-M   'P 1'
#
loop_
_entity.id
_entity.type
_entity.pdbx_description
1 polymer ?
#
loop_
_entity_poly.entity_id
_entity_poly.type
_entity_poly.pdbx_seq_one_letter_code
_entity_poly.pdbx_strand_id
1 'polypeptide(L)'
;MTNIQVELDCQVLVKALKGTEADRAPEGLLFREIRQFARLNFSTVSFSFAPRACNKLAHALAAYGACHEASGETWSGDLPDDGAIRLASVLAEPV
;
A
#
# COMPACT_ATOMS: atom_id res chain seq x y z
N MET A 1 -22.61 0.75 5.91
CA MET A 1 -21.42 1.18 6.67
C MET A 1 -20.45 -0.01 6.66
N THR A 2 -19.28 0.14 6.03
CA THR A 2 -18.44 -0.98 5.57
C THR A 2 -17.32 -1.31 6.57
N ASN A 3 -17.00 -2.61 6.68
CA ASN A 3 -15.87 -3.13 7.45
C ASN A 3 -14.75 -3.52 6.49
N ILE A 4 -13.56 -2.96 6.68
CA ILE A 4 -12.41 -3.11 5.79
C ILE A 4 -11.27 -3.82 6.52
N GLN A 5 -10.65 -4.78 5.84
CA GLN A 5 -9.38 -5.38 6.25
C GLN A 5 -8.32 -4.98 5.23
N VAL A 6 -7.23 -4.37 5.70
CA VAL A 6 -6.09 -3.95 4.90
C VAL A 6 -4.91 -4.85 5.23
N GLU A 7 -4.39 -5.52 4.22
CA GLU A 7 -3.24 -6.41 4.32
C GLU A 7 -1.99 -5.71 3.79
N LEU A 8 -0.90 -5.81 4.54
CA LEU A 8 0.37 -5.14 4.25
C LEU A 8 1.53 -6.11 4.50
N ASP A 9 2.55 -6.08 3.66
CA ASP A 9 3.78 -6.87 3.83
C ASP A 9 4.90 -6.13 4.56
N CYS A 10 4.63 -4.90 5.02
CA CYS A 10 5.54 -4.14 5.88
C CYS A 10 5.09 -4.21 7.34
N GLN A 11 5.77 -5.04 8.14
CA GLN A 11 5.45 -5.24 9.55
C GLN A 11 5.60 -3.96 10.40
N VAL A 12 6.59 -3.11 10.07
CA VAL A 12 6.80 -1.82 10.73
C VAL A 12 5.61 -0.90 10.50
N LEU A 13 5.12 -0.83 9.26
CA LEU A 13 3.96 -0.02 8.89
C LEU A 13 2.69 -0.52 9.57
N VAL A 14 2.45 -1.85 9.60
CA VAL A 14 1.31 -2.43 10.34
C VAL A 14 1.33 -2.01 11.80
N LYS A 15 2.51 -2.05 12.45
CA LYS A 15 2.67 -1.62 13.84
C LYS A 15 2.40 -0.12 14.01
N ALA A 16 2.89 0.71 13.10
CA ALA A 16 2.66 2.16 13.10
C ALA A 16 1.18 2.52 12.91
N LEU A 17 0.44 1.77 12.08
CA LEU A 17 -0.99 2.01 11.85
C LEU A 17 -1.90 1.49 12.97
N LYS A 18 -1.40 0.55 13.79
CA LYS A 18 -2.12 0.04 14.96
C LYS A 18 -1.95 0.87 16.23
N GLY A 19 -0.98 1.77 16.27
CA GLY A 19 -0.67 2.56 17.46
C GLY A 19 -0.26 3.99 17.12
N THR A 20 0.31 4.68 18.12
CA THR A 20 0.78 6.08 18.00
C THR A 20 2.28 6.22 18.25
N GLU A 21 2.97 5.11 18.50
CA GLU A 21 4.41 5.08 18.80
C GLU A 21 5.27 5.69 17.69
N ALA A 22 4.83 5.57 16.44
CA ALA A 22 5.52 6.08 15.27
C ALA A 22 5.05 7.48 14.83
N ASP A 23 4.15 8.14 15.58
CA ASP A 23 3.57 9.44 15.18
C ASP A 23 4.59 10.58 15.17
N ARG A 24 5.73 10.39 15.86
CA ARG A 24 6.85 11.34 15.90
C ARG A 24 7.99 10.98 14.94
N ALA A 25 7.86 9.90 14.18
CA ALA A 25 8.80 9.55 13.12
C ALA A 25 8.70 10.56 11.96
N PRO A 26 9.71 10.64 11.06
CA PRO A 26 9.64 11.50 9.87
C PRO A 26 8.37 11.28 9.04
N GLU A 27 7.91 10.03 8.92
CA GLU A 27 6.70 9.62 8.21
C GLU A 27 5.44 9.64 9.10
N GLY A 28 5.55 10.07 10.35
CA GLY A 28 4.50 9.99 11.37
C GLY A 28 3.21 10.72 10.98
N LEU A 29 3.31 11.80 10.19
CA LEU A 29 2.16 12.51 9.65
C LEU A 29 1.31 11.59 8.75
N LEU A 30 1.93 10.82 7.86
CA LEU A 30 1.24 9.90 6.96
C LEU A 30 0.48 8.83 7.74
N PHE A 31 1.08 8.27 8.79
CA PHE A 31 0.41 7.27 9.62
C PHE A 31 -0.85 7.84 10.29
N ARG A 32 -0.77 9.10 10.77
CA ARG A 32 -1.92 9.80 11.37
C ARG A 32 -3.02 10.05 10.34
N GLU A 33 -2.67 10.51 9.15
CA GLU A 33 -3.63 10.76 8.07
C GLU A 33 -4.33 9.49 7.63
N ILE A 34 -3.61 8.39 7.43
CA ILE A 34 -4.19 7.09 7.08
C ILE A 34 -5.21 6.65 8.13
N ARG A 35 -4.85 6.72 9.42
CA ARG A 35 -5.77 6.34 10.51
C ARG A 35 -6.97 7.27 10.60
N GLN A 36 -6.79 8.57 10.38
CA GLN A 36 -7.88 9.54 10.38
C GLN A 36 -8.84 9.28 9.22
N PHE A 37 -8.31 9.09 8.01
CA PHE A 37 -9.10 8.74 6.83
C PHE A 37 -9.90 7.45 7.07
N ALA A 38 -9.27 6.41 7.62
CA ALA A 38 -9.93 5.16 7.96
C ALA A 38 -11.12 5.37 8.91
N ARG A 39 -10.94 6.17 9.96
CA ARG A 39 -11.98 6.45 10.98
C ARG A 39 -13.12 7.33 10.45
N LEU A 40 -12.84 8.23 9.51
CA LEU A 40 -13.85 9.14 8.97
C LEU A 40 -14.74 8.48 7.91
N ASN A 41 -14.19 7.50 7.15
CA ASN A 41 -14.87 6.95 5.98
C ASN A 41 -15.47 5.55 6.19
N PHE A 42 -15.01 4.80 7.20
CA PHE A 42 -15.42 3.41 7.41
C PHE A 42 -15.85 3.16 8.86
N SER A 43 -16.67 2.13 9.06
CA SER A 43 -17.11 1.74 10.42
C SER A 43 -15.98 1.08 11.19
N THR A 44 -15.30 0.15 10.53
CA THR A 44 -14.17 -0.58 11.10
C THR A 44 -13.11 -0.74 10.03
N VAL A 45 -11.86 -0.45 10.38
CA VAL A 45 -10.69 -0.77 9.55
C VAL A 45 -9.69 -1.52 10.41
N SER A 46 -9.30 -2.71 9.96
CA SER A 46 -8.23 -3.50 10.57
C SER A 46 -7.02 -3.54 9.66
N PHE A 47 -5.83 -3.43 10.25
CA PHE A 47 -4.57 -3.61 9.54
C PHE A 47 -3.97 -4.95 9.94
N SER A 48 -3.50 -5.73 8.98
CA SER A 48 -2.88 -7.04 9.25
C SER A 48 -1.64 -7.24 8.40
N PHE A 49 -0.71 -8.04 8.94
CA PHE A 49 0.48 -8.41 8.21
C PHE A 49 0.17 -9.62 7.33
N ALA A 50 0.56 -9.55 6.07
CA ALA A 50 0.56 -10.67 5.14
C ALA A 50 1.96 -10.83 4.55
N PRO A 51 2.48 -12.06 4.37
CA PRO A 51 3.76 -12.25 3.69
C PRO A 51 3.74 -11.64 2.28
N ARG A 52 4.90 -11.16 1.79
CA ARG A 52 5.03 -10.55 0.45
C ARG A 52 4.53 -11.45 -0.68
N ALA A 53 4.55 -12.77 -0.47
CA ALA A 53 3.95 -13.74 -1.40
C ALA A 53 2.45 -13.50 -1.65
N CYS A 54 1.71 -12.98 -0.67
CA CYS A 54 0.30 -12.61 -0.76
C CYS A 54 0.09 -11.20 -1.35
N ASN A 55 1.13 -10.36 -1.37
CA ASN A 55 1.05 -8.96 -1.79
C ASN A 55 1.82 -8.66 -3.10
N LYS A 56 2.07 -9.70 -3.93
CA LYS A 56 2.86 -9.59 -5.17
C LYS A 56 2.28 -8.58 -6.17
N LEU A 57 0.95 -8.56 -6.29
CA LEU A 57 0.24 -7.63 -7.17
C LEU A 57 0.48 -6.17 -6.76
N ALA A 58 0.27 -5.83 -5.49
CA ALA A 58 0.48 -4.47 -5.01
C ALA A 58 1.95 -4.04 -5.15
N HIS A 59 2.88 -4.98 -4.89
CA HIS A 59 4.30 -4.72 -5.09
C HIS A 59 4.64 -4.40 -6.55
N ALA A 60 4.12 -5.20 -7.49
CA ALA A 60 4.30 -4.98 -8.93
C ALA A 60 3.71 -3.65 -9.40
N LEU A 61 2.51 -3.31 -8.93
CA LEU A 61 1.84 -2.05 -9.26
C LEU A 61 2.62 -0.84 -8.71
N ALA A 62 3.16 -0.95 -7.50
CA ALA A 62 4.00 0.09 -6.92
C ALA A 62 5.29 0.30 -7.74
N ALA A 63 5.93 -0.78 -8.19
CA ALA A 63 7.11 -0.71 -9.05
C ALA A 63 6.80 -0.12 -10.42
N TYR A 64 5.70 -0.55 -11.05
CA TYR A 64 5.23 0.00 -12.31
C TYR A 64 5.00 1.52 -12.21
N GLY A 65 4.32 1.97 -11.16
CA GLY A 65 4.08 3.39 -10.90
C GLY A 65 5.37 4.18 -10.63
N ALA A 66 6.35 3.57 -9.96
CA ALA A 66 7.65 4.21 -9.69
C ALA A 66 8.51 4.36 -10.96
N CYS A 67 8.38 3.46 -11.93
CA CYS A 67 9.10 3.52 -13.21
C CYS A 67 8.52 4.54 -14.18
N HIS A 68 7.28 4.98 -14.00
CA HIS A 68 6.67 6.02 -14.82
C HIS A 68 7.03 7.38 -14.23
N GLU A 69 7.74 8.23 -15.00
CA GLU A 69 7.98 9.61 -14.60
C GLU A 69 6.63 10.27 -14.28
N ALA A 70 6.58 10.97 -13.14
CA ALA A 70 5.39 11.63 -12.67
C ALA A 70 5.00 12.78 -13.61
N SER A 71 4.38 12.46 -14.74
CA SER A 71 3.73 13.42 -15.64
C SER A 71 2.49 14.07 -14.97
N GLY A 72 2.12 13.62 -13.76
CA GLY A 72 0.88 14.00 -13.09
C GLY A 72 -0.35 13.38 -13.75
N GLU A 73 -0.16 12.46 -14.69
CA GLU A 73 -1.26 11.79 -15.38
C GLU A 73 -1.90 10.75 -14.46
N THR A 74 -3.18 10.93 -14.20
CA THR A 74 -4.02 9.90 -13.57
C THR A 74 -4.04 8.69 -14.49
N TRP A 75 -3.59 7.55 -13.98
CA TRP A 75 -3.70 6.28 -14.69
C TRP A 75 -5.18 5.96 -14.94
N SER A 76 -5.60 6.18 -16.19
CA SER A 76 -6.99 6.04 -16.64
C SER A 76 -7.23 4.73 -17.41
N GLY A 77 -6.20 3.91 -17.55
CA GLY A 77 -6.28 2.61 -18.21
C GLY A 77 -6.85 1.55 -17.29
N ASP A 78 -7.36 0.47 -17.88
CA ASP A 78 -7.69 -0.74 -17.15
C ASP A 78 -6.47 -1.26 -16.37
N LEU A 79 -6.70 -2.04 -15.30
CA LEU A 79 -5.61 -2.73 -14.62
C LEU A 79 -4.79 -3.49 -15.67
N PRO A 80 -3.44 -3.48 -15.59
CA PRO A 80 -2.60 -4.18 -16.53
C PRO A 80 -2.99 -5.66 -16.42
N ASP A 81 -2.93 -6.39 -17.53
CA ASP A 81 -3.19 -7.82 -17.47
C ASP A 81 -2.22 -8.50 -16.47
N ASP A 82 -2.63 -9.65 -15.92
CA ASP A 82 -1.84 -10.40 -14.94
C ASP A 82 -0.39 -10.67 -15.40
N GLY A 83 -0.14 -10.77 -16.71
CA GLY A 83 1.17 -10.91 -17.30
C GLY A 83 2.04 -9.65 -17.16
N ALA A 84 1.49 -8.46 -17.37
CA ALA A 84 2.18 -7.19 -17.16
C ALA A 84 2.52 -6.95 -15.68
N ILE A 85 1.61 -7.31 -14.77
CA ILE A 85 1.85 -7.32 -13.32
C ILE A 85 2.99 -8.28 -12.97
N ARG A 86 2.98 -9.51 -13.52
CA ARG A 86 4.05 -10.48 -13.27
C ARG A 86 5.39 -9.99 -13.79
N LEU A 87 5.42 -9.36 -14.96
CA LEU A 87 6.65 -8.79 -15.51
C LEU A 87 7.18 -7.65 -14.62
N ALA A 88 6.32 -6.72 -14.19
CA ALA A 88 6.71 -5.66 -13.26
C ALA A 88 7.19 -6.22 -11.91
N SER A 89 6.60 -7.33 -11.41
CA SER A 89 7.06 -7.99 -10.19
C SER A 89 8.47 -8.56 -10.32
N VAL A 90 8.83 -9.12 -11.48
CA VAL A 90 10.17 -9.66 -11.78
C VAL A 90 11.19 -8.54 -11.91
N LEU A 91 10.78 -7.39 -12.49
CA LEU A 91 11.63 -6.20 -12.61
C LEU A 91 11.86 -5.49 -11.26
N ALA A 92 11.01 -5.74 -10.27
CA ALA A 92 11.05 -5.13 -8.94
C ALA A 92 11.79 -5.98 -7.89
N GLU A 93 12.26 -7.17 -8.25
CA GLU A 93 13.16 -7.94 -7.39
C GLU A 93 14.54 -7.25 -7.35
N PRO A 94 15.12 -6.99 -6.17
CA PRO A 94 16.42 -6.35 -6.07
C PRO A 94 17.51 -7.32 -6.55
N VAL A 95 18.48 -6.78 -7.30
CA VAL A 95 19.79 -7.41 -7.56
C VAL A 95 20.60 -7.48 -6.28
#